data_AF-A0A315CER2-F1
#
_entry.id   AF-A0A315CER2-F1
#
_cell.length_a   1.000
_cell.length_b   1.000
_cell.length_c   1.000
_cell.angle_alpha   90.00
_cell.angle_beta   90.00
_cell.angle_gamma   90.00
#
_symmetry.space_group_name_H-M   'P 1'
#
loop_
_entity.id
_entity.type
_entity.pdbx_description
1 polymer ?
#
loop_
_entity_poly.entity_id
_entity_poly.type
_entity_poly.pdbx_seq_one_letter_code
_entity_poly.pdbx_strand_id
1 'polypeptide(L)'
;MNKYKNFKDDALTADWLRDNGMNHRTFDTIKLNVVRAQRMAHKLLSQHREFLSVKQLYSLVEFEKNCCNRRTRDRITDASCFSVMNINTSVIRKMAEKKRKIKKKN
;
A
#
# COMPACT_ATOMS: atom_id res chain seq x y z
N MET A 1 29.96 -18.15 10.88
CA MET A 1 28.77 -17.89 10.04
C MET A 1 29.20 -17.00 8.89
N ASN A 2 29.27 -17.55 7.67
CA ASN A 2 29.78 -16.84 6.50
C ASN A 2 28.87 -15.66 6.14
N LYS A 3 29.35 -14.42 6.36
CA LYS A 3 28.74 -13.18 5.87
C LYS A 3 29.06 -13.03 4.38
N TYR A 4 28.46 -13.85 3.53
CA TYR A 4 28.33 -13.48 2.12
C TYR A 4 27.22 -12.44 2.03
N LYS A 5 27.61 -11.17 2.15
CA LYS A 5 26.70 -10.04 1.98
C LYS A 5 26.45 -9.88 0.48
N ASN A 6 25.40 -10.51 -0.04
CA ASN A 6 25.01 -10.38 -1.44
C ASN A 6 24.40 -8.99 -1.67
N PHE A 7 25.25 -7.99 -1.88
CA PHE A 7 24.85 -6.60 -2.12
C PHE A 7 23.86 -6.43 -3.28
N LYS A 8 23.88 -7.36 -4.26
CA LYS A 8 22.92 -7.40 -5.37
C LYS A 8 21.50 -7.78 -4.91
N ASP A 9 21.38 -8.77 -4.03
CA ASP A 9 20.08 -9.24 -3.52
C ASP A 9 19.44 -8.18 -2.59
N ASP A 10 20.28 -7.50 -1.80
CA ASP A 10 19.85 -6.38 -0.95
C ASP A 10 19.33 -5.20 -1.78
N ALA A 11 20.01 -4.87 -2.90
CA ALA A 11 19.59 -3.81 -3.81
C ALA A 11 18.27 -4.14 -4.52
N LEU A 12 18.14 -5.36 -5.07
CA LEU A 12 16.90 -5.82 -5.70
C LEU A 12 15.71 -5.80 -4.73
N THR A 13 15.95 -6.20 -3.48
CA THR A 13 14.92 -6.15 -2.43
C THR A 13 14.53 -4.71 -2.10
N ALA A 14 15.49 -3.80 -2.00
CA ALA A 14 15.23 -2.40 -1.72
C ALA A 14 14.42 -1.72 -2.84
N ASP A 15 14.70 -2.06 -4.10
CA ASP A 15 13.96 -1.55 -5.25
C ASP A 15 12.54 -2.12 -5.29
N TRP A 16 12.37 -3.43 -5.09
CA TRP A 16 11.04 -4.04 -5.00
C TRP A 16 10.19 -3.42 -3.89
N LEU A 17 10.78 -3.14 -2.72
CA LEU A 17 10.08 -2.46 -1.62
C LEU A 17 9.65 -1.05 -2.03
N ARG A 18 10.52 -0.30 -2.71
CA ARG A 18 10.23 1.06 -3.19
C ARG A 18 9.08 1.07 -4.20
N ASP A 19 9.07 0.13 -5.14
CA ASP A 19 7.99 -0.04 -6.12
C ASP A 19 6.65 -0.40 -5.48
N ASN A 20 6.67 -0.95 -4.27
CA ASN A 20 5.49 -1.24 -3.47
C ASN A 20 5.18 -0.13 -2.43
N GLY A 21 5.83 1.03 -2.53
CA GLY A 21 5.61 2.18 -1.65
C GLY A 21 6.21 2.05 -0.26
N MET A 22 7.18 1.16 -0.06
CA MET A 22 7.77 0.83 1.24
C MET A 22 9.25 1.22 1.31
N ASN A 23 9.72 1.54 2.52
CA ASN A 23 11.12 1.88 2.77
C ASN A 23 11.86 0.68 3.38
N HIS A 24 12.88 0.19 2.67
CA HIS A 24 13.71 -0.95 3.08
C HIS A 24 14.37 -0.80 4.46
N ARG A 25 14.64 0.44 4.90
CA ARG A 25 15.28 0.69 6.20
C ARG A 25 14.34 0.59 7.39
N THR A 26 13.04 0.61 7.14
CA THR A 26 12.02 0.64 8.20
C THR A 26 11.06 -0.52 8.12
N PHE A 27 10.98 -1.20 6.97
CA PHE A 27 10.01 -2.27 6.69
C PHE A 27 10.00 -3.37 7.76
N ASP A 28 11.16 -3.76 8.27
CA ASP A 28 11.37 -4.78 9.31
C ASP A 28 10.89 -4.36 10.71
N THR A 29 10.87 -3.06 11.00
CA THR A 29 10.46 -2.50 12.31
C THR A 29 9.00 -2.05 12.37
N ILE A 30 8.32 -1.93 11.23
CA ILE A 30 6.96 -1.40 11.17
C ILE A 30 5.94 -2.50 11.48
N LYS A 31 4.87 -2.13 12.19
CA LYS A 31 3.73 -3.01 12.47
C LYS A 31 3.18 -3.62 11.16
N LEU A 32 2.94 -4.94 11.16
CA LEU A 32 2.49 -5.68 9.98
C LEU A 32 1.26 -5.08 9.30
N ASN A 33 0.26 -4.61 10.07
CA ASN A 33 -0.95 -4.00 9.51
C ASN A 33 -0.67 -2.67 8.82
N VAL A 34 0.28 -1.88 9.32
CA VAL A 34 0.72 -0.64 8.68
C VAL A 34 1.39 -0.95 7.35
N VAL A 35 2.27 -1.96 7.31
CA VAL A 35 2.91 -2.43 6.07
C VAL A 35 1.87 -2.86 5.03
N ARG A 36 0.92 -3.70 5.44
CA ARG A 36 -0.17 -4.17 4.56
C ARG A 36 -1.01 -3.01 4.01
N ALA A 37 -1.44 -2.10 4.89
CA ALA A 37 -2.25 -0.95 4.51
C ALA A 37 -1.47 0.02 3.61
N GLN A 38 -0.19 0.29 3.90
CA GLN A 38 0.67 1.17 3.10
C GLN A 38 0.82 0.65 1.67
N ARG A 39 1.11 -0.65 1.51
CA ARG A 39 1.19 -1.28 0.19
C ARG A 39 -0.13 -1.17 -0.59
N MET A 40 -1.27 -1.37 0.09
CA MET A 40 -2.59 -1.21 -0.54
C MET A 40 -2.87 0.25 -0.94
N ALA A 41 -2.56 1.21 -0.06
CA ALA A 41 -2.70 2.63 -0.36
C ALA A 41 -1.87 3.02 -1.58
N HIS A 42 -0.60 2.62 -1.61
CA HIS A 42 0.30 2.87 -2.72
C HIS A 42 -0.25 2.33 -4.05
N LYS A 43 -0.69 1.07 -4.04
CA LYS A 43 -1.30 0.44 -5.23
C LYS A 43 -2.56 1.18 -5.70
N LEU A 44 -3.44 1.55 -4.78
CA LEU A 44 -4.68 2.27 -5.13
C LEU A 44 -4.39 3.64 -5.74
N LEU A 45 -3.43 4.38 -5.17
CA LEU A 45 -3.06 5.73 -5.63
C LEU A 45 -2.35 5.70 -6.99
N SER A 46 -1.51 4.69 -7.24
CA SER A 46 -0.73 4.55 -8.47
C SER A 46 -1.50 3.93 -9.63
N GLN A 47 -2.35 2.92 -9.37
CA GLN A 47 -2.93 2.07 -10.43
C GLN A 47 -4.45 2.14 -10.53
N HIS A 48 -5.15 2.58 -9.47
CA HIS A 48 -6.62 2.46 -9.39
C HIS A 48 -7.30 3.76 -8.95
N ARG A 49 -6.65 4.89 -9.25
CA ARG A 49 -7.07 6.22 -8.82
C ARG A 49 -8.46 6.58 -9.34
N GLU A 50 -8.81 6.10 -10.52
CA GLU A 50 -10.10 6.30 -11.20
C GLU A 50 -11.30 5.65 -10.49
N PHE A 51 -11.06 4.71 -9.57
CA PHE A 51 -12.11 4.05 -8.79
C PHE A 51 -12.33 4.66 -7.41
N LEU A 52 -11.48 5.62 -7.02
CA LEU A 52 -11.52 6.30 -5.73
C LEU A 52 -12.44 7.51 -5.80
N SER A 53 -13.22 7.73 -4.74
CA SER A 53 -13.83 9.04 -4.52
C SER A 53 -12.76 10.05 -4.06
N VAL A 54 -13.05 11.33 -4.21
CA VAL A 54 -12.17 12.42 -3.74
C VAL A 54 -11.82 12.25 -2.26
N LYS A 55 -12.81 11.92 -1.40
CA LYS A 55 -12.59 11.65 0.02
C LYS A 55 -11.64 10.47 0.26
N GLN A 56 -11.84 9.36 -0.46
CA GLN A 56 -10.97 8.18 -0.34
C GLN A 56 -9.53 8.51 -0.79
N LEU A 57 -9.39 9.25 -1.89
CA LEU A 57 -8.09 9.71 -2.37
C LEU A 57 -7.35 10.52 -1.30
N TYR A 58 -8.01 11.52 -0.70
CA TYR A 58 -7.40 12.32 0.38
C TYR A 58 -6.99 11.44 1.57
N SER A 59 -7.86 10.55 2.03
CA SER A 59 -7.54 9.65 3.15
C SER A 59 -6.34 8.74 2.87
N LEU A 60 -6.20 8.23 1.64
CA LEU A 60 -5.06 7.39 1.26
C LEU A 60 -3.75 8.19 1.16
N VAL A 61 -3.79 9.40 0.59
CA VAL A 61 -2.62 10.29 0.52
C VAL A 61 -2.16 10.70 1.92
N GLU A 62 -3.10 11.02 2.81
CA GLU A 62 -2.79 11.34 4.20
C GLU A 62 -2.20 10.13 4.94
N PHE A 63 -2.74 8.93 4.70
CA PHE A 63 -2.20 7.70 5.26
C PHE A 63 -0.75 7.45 4.82
N GLU A 64 -0.43 7.59 3.52
CA GLU A 64 0.95 7.46 3.03
C GLU A 64 1.89 8.49 3.67
N LYS A 65 1.47 9.76 3.79
CA LYS A 65 2.24 10.79 4.50
C LYS A 65 2.52 10.39 5.95
N ASN A 66 1.53 9.84 6.64
CA ASN A 66 1.67 9.37 8.01
C ASN A 66 2.63 8.18 8.12
N CYS A 67 2.67 7.28 7.13
CA CYS A 67 3.63 6.18 7.07
C CYS A 67 5.09 6.67 6.87
N CYS A 68 5.29 7.74 6.09
CA CYS A 68 6.62 8.28 5.81
C CYS A 68 7.27 8.97 7.02
N ASN A 69 6.48 9.60 7.89
CA ASN A 69 6.99 10.28 9.08
C ASN A 69 7.00 9.35 10.30
N ARG A 70 8.15 9.20 10.95
CA ARG A 70 8.34 8.31 12.11
C ARG A 70 7.34 8.60 13.23
N ARG A 71 7.17 9.87 13.62
CA ARG A 71 6.31 10.26 14.75
C ARG A 71 4.85 9.94 14.50
N THR A 72 4.38 10.14 13.27
CA THR A 72 2.99 9.84 12.89
C THR A 72 2.80 8.35 12.65
N ARG A 73 3.79 7.67 12.08
CA ARG A 73 3.75 6.23 11.81
C ARG A 73 3.56 5.41 13.09
N ASP A 74 4.28 5.75 14.15
CA ASP A 74 4.19 5.04 15.42
C ASP A 74 2.79 5.17 16.06
N ARG A 75 2.07 6.25 15.72
CA ARG A 75 0.69 6.54 16.14
C ARG A 75 -0.38 5.94 15.25
N ILE A 76 -0.02 5.30 14.13
CA ILE A 76 -1.00 4.63 13.28
C ILE A 76 -1.61 3.46 14.06
N THR A 77 -2.94 3.47 14.14
CA THR A 77 -3.73 2.43 14.79
C THR A 77 -4.16 1.36 13.79
N ASP A 78 -4.52 0.19 14.29
CA ASP A 78 -5.11 -0.86 13.44
C ASP A 78 -6.43 -0.40 12.81
N ALA A 79 -7.21 0.43 13.50
CA ALA A 79 -8.44 1.01 12.94
C ALA A 79 -8.16 1.87 11.70
N SER A 80 -7.10 2.69 11.72
CA SER A 80 -6.64 3.43 10.54
C SER A 80 -6.21 2.49 9.42
N CYS A 81 -5.51 1.41 9.73
CA CYS A 81 -5.11 0.40 8.75
C CYS A 81 -6.32 -0.29 8.12
N PHE A 82 -7.29 -0.73 8.92
CA PHE A 82 -8.51 -1.36 8.42
C PHE A 82 -9.35 -0.43 7.56
N SER A 83 -9.36 0.87 7.86
CA SER A 83 -10.01 1.87 7.00
C SER A 83 -9.44 1.85 5.58
N VAL A 84 -8.11 1.78 5.44
CA VAL A 84 -7.43 1.65 4.14
C VAL A 84 -7.75 0.31 3.47
N MET A 85 -7.70 -0.81 4.21
CA MET A 85 -7.99 -2.14 3.67
C MET A 85 -9.44 -2.28 3.20
N ASN A 86 -10.38 -1.61 3.87
CA ASN A 86 -11.79 -1.55 3.48
C ASN A 86 -11.98 -0.74 2.18
N ILE A 87 -11.26 0.37 1.99
CA ILE A 87 -11.24 1.11 0.73
C ILE A 87 -10.73 0.19 -0.40
N ASN A 88 -9.62 -0.51 -0.17
CA ASN A 88 -9.07 -1.47 -1.14
C ASN A 88 -10.10 -2.54 -1.54
N THR A 89 -10.78 -3.13 -0.56
CA THR A 89 -11.83 -4.13 -0.80
C THR A 89 -12.98 -3.56 -1.63
N SER A 90 -13.42 -2.33 -1.33
CA SER A 90 -14.46 -1.64 -2.09
C SER A 90 -14.04 -1.40 -3.55
N VAL A 91 -12.81 -0.94 -3.78
CA VAL A 91 -12.29 -0.71 -5.14
C VAL A 91 -12.18 -2.00 -5.93
N ILE A 92 -11.64 -3.08 -5.34
CA ILE A 92 -11.55 -4.39 -6.00
C ILE A 92 -12.94 -4.89 -6.43
N ARG A 93 -13.97 -4.71 -5.59
CA ARG A 93 -15.36 -5.05 -5.94
C ARG A 93 -15.85 -4.26 -7.15
N LYS A 94 -15.67 -2.93 -7.16
CA LYS A 94 -16.02 -2.07 -8.31
C LYS A 94 -15.31 -2.51 -9.60
N MET A 95 -14.03 -2.85 -9.52
CA MET A 95 -13.27 -3.34 -10.66
C MET A 95 -13.81 -4.67 -11.19
N ALA A 96 -14.12 -5.61 -10.29
CA ALA A 96 -14.70 -6.89 -10.67
C ALA A 96 -16.07 -6.73 -11.34
N GLU A 97 -16.92 -5.84 -10.83
CA GLU A 97 -18.20 -5.48 -11.44
C GLU A 97 -18.02 -4.89 -12.85
N LYS A 98 -17.09 -3.94 -13.03
CA LYS A 98 -16.78 -3.35 -14.34
C LYS A 98 -16.33 -4.43 -15.33
N LYS A 99 -15.43 -5.33 -14.91
CA LYS A 99 -14.97 -6.47 -15.74
C LYS A 99 -16.13 -7.38 -16.15
N ARG A 100 -17.04 -7.72 -15.23
CA ARG A 100 -18.24 -8.53 -15.52
C ARG A 100 -19.16 -7.84 -16.52
N LYS A 101 -19.35 -6.52 -16.43
CA LYS A 101 -20.18 -5.75 -17.37
C LYS A 101 -19.59 -5.73 -18.78
N ILE A 102 -18.27 -5.56 -18.90
CA ILE A 102 -17.58 -5.62 -20.21
C ILE A 102 -17.75 -7.00 -20.84
N LYS A 103 -17.54 -8.08 -20.06
CA LYS A 103 -17.70 -9.46 -20.55
C LYS A 103 -19.12 -9.77 -21.03
N LYS A 104 -20.16 -9.17 -20.43
CA LYS A 104 -21.55 -9.37 -20.88
C LYS A 104 -21.92 -8.60 -22.15
N LYS A 105 -21.16 -7.55 -22.49
CA LYS A 105 -21.44 -6.68 -23.64
C LYS A 105 -20.75 -7.18 -24.93
N ASN A 106 -19.67 -7.95 -24.78
CA ASN A 106 -18.97 -8.64 -25.86
C ASN A 106 -19.56 -10.04 -26.04
#